data_AF-A0A3P7XDK9-F1
#
_entry.id   AF-A0A3P7XDK9-F1
#
_cell.length_a   1.000
_cell.length_b   1.000
_cell.length_c   1.000
_cell.angle_alpha   90.00
_cell.angle_beta   90.00
_cell.angle_gamma   90.00
#
_symmetry.space_group_name_H-M   'P 1'
#
loop_
_entity.id
_entity.type
_entity.pdbx_description
1 polymer ?
#
loop_
_entity_poly.entity_id
_entity_poly.type
_entity_poly.pdbx_seq_one_letter_code
_entity_poly.pdbx_strand_id
1 'polypeptide(L)'
;MEQDMAATLEEIHTQVKIPKILEESHGHHLLQHTCTDDTGGELAVMAHRLLSTAIVTKGKLQSLTQRFILFDSIYLILTDDRQLRKRERLTWETGQKTKHDTNTTAVTSIVEKRLSILDTVIKDLECDMERARKLISKEKIVLKGISFNKFNDNDSVNATLQRIEKHLEKIALNSNNTADVVPQMKRKSDEELKESNPKESFSMTTIWTD
;
A
#
# COMPACT_ATOMS: atom_id res chain seq x y z
N MET A 1 34.24 25.14 7.30
CA MET A 1 33.56 25.91 6.23
C MET A 1 33.67 25.18 4.90
N GLU A 2 34.87 25.12 4.32
CA GLU A 2 35.14 24.40 3.09
C GLU A 2 34.67 22.93 3.15
N GLN A 3 35.09 22.18 4.17
CA GLN A 3 34.63 20.79 4.36
C GLN A 3 33.09 20.68 4.53
N ASP A 4 32.45 21.65 5.21
CA ASP A 4 31.01 21.65 5.43
C ASP A 4 30.22 21.95 4.15
N MET A 5 30.76 22.81 3.29
CA MET A 5 30.17 23.14 1.99
C MET A 5 30.27 21.93 1.04
N ALA A 6 31.42 21.24 1.02
CA ALA A 6 31.58 20.00 0.26
C ALA A 6 30.64 18.90 0.75
N ALA A 7 30.51 18.71 2.07
CA ALA A 7 29.57 17.74 2.65
C ALA A 7 28.11 18.08 2.29
N THR A 8 27.73 19.36 2.35
CA THR A 8 26.39 19.83 1.95
C THR A 8 26.13 19.53 0.47
N LEU A 9 27.12 19.75 -0.39
CA LEU A 9 27.02 19.46 -1.83
C LEU A 9 26.82 17.96 -2.11
N GLU A 10 27.60 17.09 -1.47
CA GLU A 10 27.42 15.63 -1.57
C GLU A 10 26.02 15.19 -1.09
N GLU A 11 25.51 15.82 -0.03
CA GLU A 11 24.17 15.53 0.45
C GLU A 11 23.09 15.98 -0.55
N ILE A 12 23.22 17.17 -1.15
CA ILE A 12 22.36 17.62 -2.26
C ILE A 12 22.37 16.57 -3.38
N HIS A 13 23.55 16.13 -3.83
CA HIS A 13 23.70 15.15 -4.90
C HIS A 13 23.10 13.78 -4.58
N THR A 14 22.99 13.43 -3.31
CA THR A 14 22.28 12.23 -2.85
C THR A 14 20.76 12.45 -2.88
N GLN A 15 20.29 13.58 -2.36
CA GLN A 15 18.85 13.90 -2.29
C GLN A 15 18.23 14.11 -3.68
N VAL A 16 18.95 14.68 -4.66
CA VAL A 16 18.44 14.91 -6.03
C VAL A 16 18.13 13.63 -6.82
N LYS A 17 18.53 12.45 -6.31
CA LYS A 17 18.18 11.16 -6.91
C LYS A 17 16.79 10.68 -6.49
N ILE A 18 16.34 11.05 -5.29
CA ILE A 18 15.08 10.58 -4.70
C ILE A 18 13.85 10.98 -5.53
N PRO A 19 13.73 12.22 -6.06
CA PRO A 19 12.57 12.61 -6.86
C PRO A 19 12.31 11.70 -8.07
N LYS A 20 13.37 11.26 -8.75
CA LYS A 20 13.24 10.36 -9.89
C LYS A 20 12.76 8.97 -9.44
N ILE A 21 13.26 8.47 -8.32
CA ILE A 21 12.84 7.20 -7.73
C ILE A 21 11.36 7.24 -7.31
N LEU A 22 10.91 8.38 -6.76
CA LEU A 22 9.51 8.58 -6.39
C LEU A 22 8.60 8.61 -7.63
N GLU A 23 8.99 9.34 -8.68
CA GLU A 23 8.29 9.37 -9.97
C GLU A 23 8.17 7.96 -10.58
N GLU A 24 9.28 7.20 -10.62
CA GLU A 24 9.28 5.82 -11.11
C GLU A 24 8.43 4.89 -10.24
N SER A 25 8.49 5.02 -8.91
CA SER A 25 7.68 4.20 -7.99
C SER A 25 6.20 4.48 -8.13
N HIS A 26 5.82 5.76 -8.26
CA HIS A 26 4.44 6.16 -8.50
C HIS A 26 3.94 5.67 -9.86
N GLY A 27 4.75 5.79 -10.92
CA GLY A 27 4.44 5.25 -12.24
C GLY A 27 4.25 3.72 -12.24
N HIS A 28 5.11 2.97 -11.56
CA HIS A 28 4.95 1.52 -11.42
C HIS A 28 3.66 1.14 -10.70
N HIS A 29 3.30 1.85 -9.64
CA HIS A 29 2.05 1.63 -8.94
C HIS A 29 0.86 1.89 -9.89
N LEU A 30 0.82 3.00 -10.62
CA LEU A 30 -0.24 3.28 -11.60
C LEU A 30 -0.38 2.16 -12.66
N LEU A 31 0.74 1.62 -13.15
CA LEU A 31 0.73 0.51 -14.10
C LEU A 31 0.18 -0.78 -13.48
N GLN A 32 0.60 -1.12 -12.25
CA GLN A 32 0.14 -2.31 -11.55
C GLN A 32 -1.39 -2.31 -11.34
N HIS A 33 -1.97 -1.14 -11.07
CA HIS A 33 -3.42 -0.98 -10.83
C HIS A 33 -4.23 -0.71 -12.08
N THR A 34 -3.59 -0.63 -13.25
CA THR A 34 -4.30 -0.77 -14.52
C THR A 34 -4.73 -2.23 -14.75
N CYS A 35 -4.03 -3.18 -14.12
CA CYS A 35 -4.25 -4.62 -14.31
C CYS A 35 -4.92 -5.31 -13.11
N THR A 36 -5.08 -4.62 -11.98
CA THR A 36 -5.68 -5.15 -10.75
C THR A 36 -6.48 -4.06 -10.01
N ASP A 37 -7.68 -4.40 -9.55
CA ASP A 37 -8.51 -3.46 -8.78
C ASP A 37 -7.91 -3.24 -7.39
N ASP A 38 -7.51 -2.00 -7.11
CA ASP A 38 -6.93 -1.60 -5.83
C ASP A 38 -8.03 -1.37 -4.78
N THR A 39 -7.85 -1.88 -3.56
CA THR A 39 -8.73 -1.48 -2.46
C THR A 39 -8.40 -0.05 -2.05
N GLY A 40 -9.41 0.70 -1.58
CA GLY A 40 -9.22 2.08 -1.15
C GLY A 40 -8.18 2.20 -0.02
N GLY A 41 -8.02 1.16 0.81
CA GLY A 41 -7.01 1.10 1.87
C GLY A 41 -5.57 1.00 1.33
N GLU A 42 -5.33 0.15 0.34
CA GLU A 42 -4.00 -0.04 -0.27
C GLU A 42 -3.52 1.24 -0.95
N LEU A 43 -4.40 1.86 -1.75
CA LEU A 43 -4.12 3.14 -2.41
C LEU A 43 -3.81 4.25 -1.38
N ALA A 44 -4.55 4.31 -0.27
CA ALA A 44 -4.32 5.30 0.79
C ALA A 44 -2.96 5.13 1.47
N VAL A 45 -2.58 3.89 1.82
CA VAL A 45 -1.30 3.61 2.49
C VAL A 45 -0.12 3.92 1.56
N MET A 46 -0.21 3.50 0.30
CA MET A 46 0.82 3.76 -0.71
C MET A 46 0.97 5.27 -0.94
N ALA A 47 -0.12 5.96 -1.25
CA ALA A 47 -0.10 7.38 -1.56
C ALA A 47 0.43 8.19 -0.36
N HIS A 48 0.02 7.85 0.87
CA HIS A 48 0.51 8.51 2.08
C HIS A 48 2.02 8.31 2.28
N ARG A 49 2.55 7.10 2.05
CA ARG A 49 3.98 6.80 2.19
C ARG A 49 4.82 7.57 1.18
N LEU A 50 4.42 7.58 -0.09
CA LEU A 50 5.13 8.32 -1.14
C LEU A 50 5.02 9.83 -0.90
N LEU A 51 3.84 10.33 -0.53
CA LEU A 51 3.61 11.75 -0.27
C LEU A 51 4.47 12.26 0.89
N SER A 52 4.52 11.51 2.00
CA SER A 52 5.38 11.83 3.14
C SER A 52 6.85 11.89 2.74
N THR A 53 7.30 10.94 1.92
CA THR A 53 8.69 10.92 1.42
C THR A 53 8.96 12.12 0.50
N ALA A 54 8.02 12.45 -0.39
CA ALA A 54 8.15 13.58 -1.31
C ALA A 54 8.23 14.93 -0.56
N ILE A 55 7.35 15.16 0.42
CA ILE A 55 7.34 16.38 1.24
C ILE A 55 8.64 16.53 2.03
N VAL A 56 9.10 15.46 2.69
CA VAL A 56 10.36 15.49 3.45
C VAL A 56 11.54 15.76 2.53
N THR A 57 11.58 15.11 1.36
CA THR A 57 12.65 15.31 0.37
C THR A 57 12.67 16.73 -0.16
N LYS A 58 11.49 17.31 -0.44
CA LYS A 58 11.34 18.71 -0.88
C LYS A 58 11.94 19.66 0.15
N GLY A 59 11.54 19.52 1.42
CA GLY A 59 12.04 20.35 2.51
C GLY A 59 13.56 20.20 2.71
N LYS A 60 14.08 18.97 2.62
CA LYS A 60 15.53 18.71 2.71
C LYS A 60 16.30 19.37 1.58
N LEU A 61 15.87 19.21 0.32
CA LEU A 61 16.53 19.83 -0.82
C LEU A 61 16.57 21.35 -0.68
N GLN A 62 15.44 21.98 -0.33
CA GLN A 62 15.37 23.42 -0.12
C GLN A 62 16.33 23.89 0.99
N SER A 63 16.34 23.21 2.14
CA SER A 63 17.22 23.55 3.26
C SER A 63 18.70 23.39 2.93
N LEU A 64 19.08 22.28 2.28
CA LEU A 64 20.46 22.02 1.88
C LEU A 64 20.94 23.03 0.83
N THR A 65 20.12 23.37 -0.15
CA THR A 65 20.47 24.38 -1.17
C THR A 65 20.63 25.76 -0.56
N GLN A 66 19.74 26.16 0.35
CA GLN A 66 19.89 27.43 1.08
C GLN A 66 21.18 27.46 1.90
N ARG A 67 21.51 26.35 2.58
CA ARG A 67 22.75 26.21 3.34
C ARG A 67 23.99 26.29 2.45
N PHE A 68 23.95 25.64 1.28
CA PHE A 68 25.04 25.71 0.30
C PHE A 68 25.25 27.14 -0.22
N ILE A 69 24.17 27.83 -0.62
CA ILE A 69 24.23 29.24 -1.08
C ILE A 69 24.80 30.15 0.02
N LEU A 70 24.41 29.93 1.28
CA LEU A 70 24.94 30.69 2.41
C LEU A 70 26.44 30.47 2.58
N PHE A 71 26.91 29.21 2.55
CA PHE A 71 28.34 28.92 2.63
C PHE A 71 29.12 29.49 1.46
N ASP A 72 28.60 29.39 0.24
CA ASP A 72 29.21 29.99 -0.95
C ASP A 72 29.33 31.52 -0.80
N SER A 73 28.27 32.17 -0.31
CA SER A 73 28.26 33.62 -0.07
C SER A 73 29.28 34.05 0.98
N ILE A 74 29.33 33.34 2.12
CA ILE A 74 30.31 33.61 3.19
C ILE A 74 31.73 33.38 2.68
N TYR A 75 31.95 32.29 1.94
CA TYR A 75 33.24 31.99 1.33
C TYR A 75 33.69 33.11 0.40
N LEU A 76 32.79 33.63 -0.45
CA LEU A 76 33.07 34.75 -1.35
C LEU A 76 33.43 36.05 -0.63
N ILE A 77 32.84 36.31 0.54
CA ILE A 77 33.15 37.48 1.37
C ILE A 77 34.55 37.34 2.01
N LEU A 78 34.89 36.14 2.50
CA LEU A 78 36.16 35.90 3.20
C LEU A 78 37.36 35.82 2.24
N THR A 79 37.13 35.43 1.00
CA THR A 79 38.17 35.23 -0.02
C THR A 79 38.29 36.43 -0.97
N ASP A 80 38.22 37.65 -0.44
CA ASP A 80 38.09 38.91 -1.21
C ASP A 80 39.13 39.08 -2.34
N ASP A 81 40.26 38.39 -2.29
CA ASP A 81 41.19 38.25 -3.41
C ASP A 81 40.66 37.32 -4.52
N ARG A 82 40.24 37.91 -5.65
CA ARG A 82 39.74 37.21 -6.85
C ARG A 82 40.73 36.18 -7.41
N GLN A 83 42.03 36.32 -7.18
CA GLN A 83 43.02 35.35 -7.63
C GLN A 83 43.11 34.12 -6.71
N LEU A 84 43.00 34.30 -5.38
CA LEU A 84 42.90 33.18 -4.44
C LEU A 84 41.60 32.40 -4.68
N ARG A 85 40.47 33.08 -4.92
CA ARG A 85 39.17 32.47 -5.25
C ARG A 85 39.26 31.46 -6.40
N LYS A 86 39.94 31.81 -7.49
CA LYS A 86 40.09 30.92 -8.64
C LYS A 86 41.02 29.75 -8.33
N ARG A 87 42.10 29.98 -7.58
CA ARG A 87 43.12 28.96 -7.29
C ARG A 87 42.61 27.91 -6.30
N GLU A 88 41.95 28.35 -5.23
CA GLU A 88 41.40 27.48 -4.19
C GLU A 88 40.21 26.66 -4.72
N ARG A 89 39.33 27.29 -5.52
CA ARG A 89 38.23 26.59 -6.20
C ARG A 89 38.74 25.64 -7.29
N LEU A 90 39.82 25.97 -8.01
CA LEU A 90 40.49 25.02 -8.91
C LEU A 90 41.03 23.82 -8.14
N THR A 91 41.67 24.01 -6.97
CA THR A 91 42.16 22.89 -6.15
C THR A 91 41.03 22.06 -5.55
N TRP A 92 39.83 22.61 -5.41
CA TRP A 92 38.62 21.87 -5.08
C TRP A 92 38.09 21.02 -6.24
N GLU A 93 38.05 21.60 -7.45
CA GLU A 93 37.62 20.93 -8.68
C GLU A 93 38.63 19.86 -9.15
N THR A 94 39.93 20.12 -8.99
CA THR A 94 41.02 19.22 -9.43
C THR A 94 41.51 18.29 -8.33
N GLY A 95 41.39 18.68 -7.07
CA GLY A 95 41.92 17.92 -5.94
C GLY A 95 40.91 16.98 -5.32
N GLN A 96 40.34 16.03 -6.08
CA GLN A 96 39.66 14.80 -5.60
C GLN A 96 38.58 14.91 -4.48
N LYS A 97 38.25 16.10 -3.97
CA LYS A 97 37.45 16.32 -2.76
C LYS A 97 35.97 16.48 -3.02
N THR A 98 35.57 16.82 -4.24
CA THR A 98 34.16 16.87 -4.67
C THR A 98 34.01 16.29 -6.06
N LYS A 99 33.18 15.26 -6.23
CA LYS A 99 32.88 14.62 -7.53
C LYS A 99 31.94 15.48 -8.40
N HIS A 100 31.54 16.63 -7.89
CA HIS A 100 30.36 17.36 -8.31
C HIS A 100 30.67 18.83 -8.58
N ASP A 101 29.93 19.43 -9.51
CA ASP A 101 30.06 20.85 -9.87
C ASP A 101 29.76 21.73 -8.64
N THR A 102 30.69 22.63 -8.33
CA THR A 102 30.61 23.55 -7.18
C THR A 102 29.97 24.88 -7.54
N ASN A 103 29.59 25.07 -8.80
CA ASN A 103 28.92 26.28 -9.27
C ASN A 103 27.51 26.38 -8.70
N THR A 104 27.28 27.42 -7.89
CA THR A 104 25.98 27.71 -7.26
C THR A 104 24.83 27.78 -8.25
N THR A 105 25.03 28.35 -9.44
CA THR A 105 24.00 28.40 -10.48
C THR A 105 23.67 27.01 -11.01
N ALA A 106 24.68 26.16 -11.22
CA ALA A 106 24.47 24.79 -11.69
C ALA A 106 23.75 23.94 -10.63
N VAL A 107 24.18 24.01 -9.37
CA VAL A 107 23.54 23.32 -8.23
C VAL A 107 22.09 23.76 -8.08
N THR A 108 21.82 25.06 -8.13
CA THR A 108 20.47 25.62 -8.01
C THR A 108 19.58 25.14 -9.15
N SER A 109 20.06 25.18 -10.40
CA SER A 109 19.30 24.71 -11.56
C SER A 109 18.94 23.22 -11.48
N ILE A 110 19.87 22.38 -11.01
CA ILE A 110 19.60 20.94 -10.81
C ILE A 110 18.52 20.76 -9.74
N VAL A 111 18.62 21.49 -8.63
CA VAL A 111 17.66 21.39 -7.53
C VAL A 111 16.29 21.89 -7.96
N GLU A 112 16.18 23.01 -8.66
CA GLU A 112 14.91 23.54 -9.19
C GLU A 112 14.20 22.53 -10.09
N LYS A 113 14.94 21.89 -11.01
CA LYS A 113 14.38 20.83 -11.86
C LYS A 113 13.82 19.67 -11.02
N ARG A 114 14.51 19.31 -9.94
CA ARG A 114 14.10 18.22 -9.05
C ARG A 114 12.93 18.60 -8.14
N LEU A 115 12.86 19.86 -7.69
CA LEU A 115 11.73 20.40 -6.95
C LEU A 115 10.47 20.42 -7.83
N SER A 116 10.59 20.81 -9.10
CA SER A 116 9.47 20.76 -10.04
C SER A 116 8.92 19.34 -10.23
N ILE A 117 9.78 18.32 -10.28
CA ILE A 117 9.33 16.91 -10.32
C ILE A 117 8.58 16.55 -9.02
N LEU A 118 9.14 16.92 -7.86
CA LEU A 118 8.48 16.67 -6.58
C LEU A 118 7.11 17.35 -6.49
N ASP A 119 6.96 18.57 -7.00
CA ASP A 119 5.69 19.29 -7.00
C ASP A 119 4.62 18.58 -7.83
N THR A 120 5.00 18.07 -9.01
CA THR A 120 4.10 17.25 -9.84
C THR A 120 3.71 15.97 -9.11
N VAL A 121 4.69 15.22 -8.59
CA VAL A 121 4.44 13.96 -7.87
C VAL A 121 3.59 14.18 -6.63
N ILE A 122 3.82 15.25 -5.85
CA ILE A 122 3.00 15.60 -4.68
C ILE A 122 1.56 15.83 -5.10
N LYS A 123 1.34 16.64 -6.15
CA LYS A 123 -0.01 16.94 -6.63
C LYS A 123 -0.74 15.69 -7.09
N ASP A 124 -0.06 14.78 -7.78
CA ASP A 124 -0.65 13.54 -8.25
C ASP A 124 -0.99 12.59 -7.09
N LEU A 125 -0.11 12.48 -6.10
CA LEU A 125 -0.34 11.68 -4.89
C LEU A 125 -1.46 12.26 -4.01
N GLU A 126 -1.62 13.59 -3.95
CA GLU A 126 -2.76 14.23 -3.29
C GLU A 126 -4.08 13.87 -4.00
N CYS A 127 -4.07 13.78 -5.33
CA CYS A 127 -5.22 13.30 -6.09
C CYS A 127 -5.53 11.83 -5.80
N ASP A 128 -4.49 10.98 -5.67
CA ASP A 128 -4.65 9.57 -5.33
C ASP A 128 -5.16 9.38 -3.90
N MET A 129 -4.70 10.18 -2.94
CA MET A 129 -5.25 10.22 -1.58
C MET A 129 -6.75 10.56 -1.57
N GLU A 130 -7.16 11.53 -2.38
CA GLU A 130 -8.57 11.89 -2.52
C GLU A 130 -9.39 10.76 -3.17
N ARG A 131 -8.82 10.06 -4.16
CA ARG A 131 -9.43 8.88 -4.79
C ARG A 131 -9.59 7.75 -3.77
N ALA A 132 -8.55 7.46 -3.00
CA ALA A 132 -8.55 6.46 -1.94
C ALA A 132 -9.65 6.75 -0.91
N ARG A 133 -9.78 8.01 -0.47
CA ARG A 133 -10.83 8.45 0.44
C ARG A 133 -12.24 8.15 -0.09
N LYS A 134 -12.47 8.38 -1.39
CA LYS A 134 -13.76 8.06 -2.04
C LYS A 134 -14.00 6.56 -2.11
N LEU A 135 -12.99 5.75 -2.43
CA LEU A 135 -13.09 4.29 -2.48
C LEU A 135 -13.41 3.70 -1.11
N ILE A 136 -12.66 4.09 -0.07
CA ILE A 136 -12.92 3.68 1.32
C ILE A 136 -14.34 4.03 1.75
N SER A 137 -14.82 5.23 1.37
CA SER A 137 -16.18 5.65 1.69
C SER A 137 -17.24 4.77 1.01
N LYS A 138 -17.02 4.38 -0.24
CA LYS A 138 -17.90 3.45 -0.97
C LYS A 138 -17.87 2.04 -0.36
N GLU A 139 -16.68 1.51 -0.07
CA GLU A 139 -16.50 0.21 0.59
C GLU A 139 -17.21 0.16 1.94
N LYS A 140 -17.12 1.24 2.73
CA LYS A 140 -17.82 1.37 4.01
C LYS A 140 -19.35 1.33 3.86
N ILE A 141 -19.90 1.91 2.80
CA ILE A 141 -21.34 1.85 2.51
C ILE A 141 -21.75 0.42 2.15
N VAL A 142 -20.97 -0.27 1.31
CA VAL A 142 -21.22 -1.66 0.92
C VAL A 142 -21.19 -2.58 2.15
N LEU A 143 -20.18 -2.45 3.02
CA LEU A 143 -20.08 -3.23 4.26
C LEU A 143 -21.26 -2.99 5.20
N LYS A 144 -21.73 -1.74 5.33
CA LYS A 144 -22.94 -1.44 6.09
C LYS A 144 -24.18 -2.09 5.46
N GLY A 145 -24.35 -2.01 4.14
CA GLY A 145 -25.47 -2.66 3.43
C GLY A 145 -25.49 -4.18 3.60
N ILE A 146 -24.32 -4.83 3.55
CA ILE A 146 -24.18 -6.26 3.82
C ILE A 146 -24.52 -6.59 5.28
N SER A 147 -24.06 -5.76 6.23
CA SER A 147 -24.40 -5.92 7.65
C SER A 147 -25.91 -5.80 7.89
N PHE A 148 -26.60 -4.85 7.25
CA PHE A 148 -28.05 -4.71 7.41
C PHE A 148 -28.83 -5.87 6.77
N ASN A 149 -28.40 -6.40 5.62
CA ASN A 149 -29.09 -7.53 4.99
C ASN A 149 -28.85 -8.88 5.70
N LYS A 150 -27.70 -9.10 6.35
CA LYS A 150 -27.45 -10.35 7.10
C LYS A 150 -28.15 -10.42 8.46
N PHE A 151 -28.50 -9.28 9.06
CA PHE A 151 -29.23 -9.25 10.35
C PHE A 151 -30.76 -9.19 10.19
N ASN A 152 -31.29 -8.98 8.98
CA ASN A 152 -32.73 -8.96 8.71
C ASN A 152 -33.31 -10.32 8.28
N ASP A 153 -32.50 -11.37 8.19
CA ASP A 153 -33.01 -12.74 7.96
C ASP A 153 -33.64 -13.35 9.23
N ASN A 154 -33.91 -12.54 10.26
CA ASN A 154 -34.72 -12.92 11.41
C ASN A 154 -36.14 -13.35 11.02
N ASP A 155 -36.68 -12.85 9.90
CA ASP A 155 -37.98 -13.29 9.40
C ASP A 155 -37.93 -14.72 8.84
N SER A 156 -36.81 -15.11 8.22
CA SER A 156 -36.56 -16.48 7.76
C SER A 156 -36.37 -17.45 8.94
N VAL A 157 -35.65 -17.01 9.97
CA VAL A 157 -35.48 -17.74 11.23
C VAL A 157 -36.79 -17.87 12.00
N ASN A 158 -37.58 -16.80 12.12
CA ASN A 158 -38.91 -16.86 12.75
C ASN A 158 -39.89 -17.73 11.94
N ALA A 159 -39.87 -17.65 10.61
CA ALA A 159 -40.72 -18.49 9.77
C ALA A 159 -40.37 -19.98 9.89
N THR A 160 -39.09 -20.32 10.09
CA THR A 160 -38.66 -21.69 10.38
C THR A 160 -39.03 -22.12 11.79
N LEU A 161 -38.88 -21.25 12.79
CA LEU A 161 -39.29 -21.49 14.17
C LEU A 161 -40.80 -21.74 14.29
N GLN A 162 -41.63 -20.92 13.66
CA GLN A 162 -43.08 -21.13 13.60
C GLN A 162 -43.46 -22.42 12.87
N ARG A 163 -42.67 -22.84 11.86
CA ARG A 163 -42.87 -24.12 11.17
C ARG A 163 -42.58 -25.29 12.09
N ILE A 164 -41.52 -25.20 12.89
CA ILE A 164 -41.14 -26.20 13.89
C ILE A 164 -42.20 -26.27 15.00
N GLU A 165 -42.64 -25.13 15.53
CA GLU A 165 -43.70 -25.05 16.56
C GLU A 165 -45.00 -25.69 16.08
N LYS A 166 -45.48 -25.35 14.87
CA LYS A 166 -46.66 -25.99 14.28
C LYS A 166 -46.48 -27.49 14.07
N HIS A 167 -45.26 -27.94 13.78
CA HIS A 167 -44.99 -29.36 13.61
C HIS A 167 -45.00 -30.11 14.94
N LEU A 168 -44.48 -29.48 16.01
CA LEU A 168 -44.52 -30.01 17.37
C LEU A 168 -45.94 -30.04 17.93
N GLU A 169 -46.76 -29.01 17.69
CA GLU A 169 -48.17 -29.01 18.07
C GLU A 169 -48.97 -30.11 17.37
N LYS A 170 -48.73 -30.34 16.07
CA LYS A 170 -49.34 -31.47 15.35
C LYS A 170 -48.92 -32.83 15.90
N ILE A 171 -47.67 -32.98 16.32
CA ILE A 171 -47.18 -34.21 16.95
C ILE A 171 -47.85 -34.40 18.33
N ALA A 172 -47.97 -33.35 19.13
CA ALA A 172 -48.62 -33.40 20.43
C ALA A 172 -50.13 -33.71 20.33
N LEU A 173 -50.83 -33.12 19.35
CA LEU A 173 -52.24 -33.41 19.08
C LEU A 173 -52.46 -34.83 18.55
N ASN A 174 -51.55 -35.35 17.72
CA ASN A 174 -51.61 -36.74 17.30
C ASN A 174 -51.25 -37.72 18.43
N SER A 175 -50.35 -37.36 19.34
CA SER A 175 -50.00 -38.15 20.52
C SER A 175 -51.16 -38.31 21.51
N ASN A 176 -52.06 -37.31 21.58
CA ASN A 176 -53.27 -37.38 22.43
C ASN A 176 -54.41 -38.19 21.79
N ASN A 177 -54.30 -38.54 20.50
CA ASN A 177 -55.25 -39.41 19.78
C ASN A 177 -54.75 -40.84 19.59
N THR A 178 -53.55 -41.16 20.06
CA THR A 178 -53.01 -42.53 20.11
C THR A 178 -52.66 -42.89 21.56
N ALA A 179 -53.65 -42.81 22.44
CA ALA A 179 -53.68 -43.56 23.68
C ALA A 179 -54.52 -44.84 23.51
N ASP A 180 -54.31 -45.56 22.40
CA ASP A 180 -54.42 -47.02 22.38
C ASP A 180 -53.81 -47.53 21.07
N VAL A 181 -53.33 -48.77 21.09
CA VAL A 181 -52.60 -49.49 20.03
C VAL A 181 -51.09 -49.23 20.00
N VAL A 182 -50.40 -50.01 20.84
CA VAL A 182 -49.02 -50.45 20.64
C VAL A 182 -48.89 -51.20 19.31
N PRO A 183 -48.01 -50.80 18.38
CA PRO A 183 -47.57 -51.68 17.30
C PRO A 183 -46.32 -52.43 17.77
N GLN A 184 -46.46 -53.74 17.89
CA GLN A 184 -45.38 -54.67 18.22
C GLN A 184 -44.18 -54.50 17.29
N MET A 185 -42.99 -54.48 17.88
CA MET A 185 -41.70 -54.73 17.22
C MET A 185 -41.77 -56.03 16.41
N LYS A 186 -41.85 -55.94 15.08
CA LYS A 186 -41.42 -57.03 14.21
C LYS A 186 -39.91 -56.96 14.05
N ARG A 187 -39.20 -57.75 14.85
CA ARG A 187 -37.84 -58.21 14.52
C ARG A 187 -37.93 -59.02 13.23
N LYS A 188 -37.14 -58.66 12.22
CA LYS A 188 -36.67 -59.59 11.21
C LYS A 188 -35.15 -59.53 11.19
N SER A 189 -34.60 -60.69 11.48
CA SER A 189 -33.20 -61.09 11.53
C SER A 189 -32.55 -61.14 10.15
N ASP A 190 -31.28 -60.77 10.15
CA ASP A 190 -30.10 -61.24 9.42
C ASP A 190 -30.29 -62.27 8.29
N GLU A 191 -29.76 -61.92 7.11
CA GLU A 191 -28.80 -62.68 6.29
C GLU A 191 -28.46 -61.82 5.05
N GLU A 192 -27.25 -61.24 5.02
CA GLU A 192 -26.12 -61.64 4.13
C GLU A 192 -26.29 -61.14 2.68
N LEU A 193 -25.32 -60.63 1.91
CA LEU A 193 -23.85 -60.61 1.88
C LEU A 193 -23.50 -59.75 0.64
N LYS A 194 -22.71 -58.67 0.67
CA LYS A 194 -21.27 -58.58 0.26
C LYS A 194 -20.95 -57.08 0.04
N GLU A 195 -19.98 -56.50 0.73
CA GLU A 195 -18.54 -56.48 0.33
C GLU A 195 -18.36 -55.67 -0.97
N SER A 196 -17.94 -54.41 -0.92
CA SER A 196 -16.51 -54.08 -0.88
C SER A 196 -16.28 -52.56 -0.68
N ASN A 197 -15.38 -52.24 0.24
CA ASN A 197 -14.44 -51.11 0.20
C ASN A 197 -13.05 -51.79 0.02
N PRO A 198 -11.94 -51.20 -0.50
CA PRO A 198 -11.51 -49.82 -0.20
C PRO A 198 -10.60 -49.10 -1.25
N LYS A 199 -10.35 -47.80 -1.01
CA LYS A 199 -9.06 -47.05 -1.10
C LYS A 199 -8.23 -46.95 -2.41
N GLU A 200 -7.47 -45.84 -2.42
CA GLU A 200 -6.28 -45.48 -3.22
C GLU A 200 -6.55 -44.89 -4.62
N SER A 201 -5.93 -43.79 -5.07
CA SER A 201 -4.69 -43.14 -4.64
C SER A 201 -4.64 -41.68 -5.13
N PHE A 202 -4.06 -40.83 -4.29
CA PHE A 202 -3.42 -39.58 -4.66
C PHE A 202 -2.26 -39.88 -5.62
N SER A 203 -2.13 -39.13 -6.72
CA SER A 203 -0.88 -39.04 -7.47
C SER A 203 -0.61 -37.59 -7.86
N MET A 204 0.47 -37.07 -7.28
CA MET A 204 1.08 -35.78 -7.56
C MET A 204 2.23 -36.09 -8.52
N THR A 205 2.21 -35.56 -9.75
CA THR A 205 3.35 -35.66 -10.66
C THR A 205 3.71 -34.28 -11.19
N THR A 206 4.79 -33.77 -10.62
CA THR A 206 5.65 -32.71 -11.12
C THR A 206 6.27 -33.14 -12.45
N ILE A 207 6.26 -32.29 -13.48
CA ILE A 207 7.16 -32.41 -14.62
C ILE A 207 7.78 -31.04 -14.89
N TRP A 208 9.08 -30.95 -14.64
CA TRP A 208 10.04 -30.01 -15.21
C TRP A 208 10.83 -30.77 -16.28
N THR A 209 11.00 -30.17 -17.46
CA THR A 209 12.04 -30.39 -18.50
C THR A 209 11.62 -29.50 -19.67
N ASP A 210 12.43 -28.69 -20.35
CA ASP A 210 13.82 -28.24 -20.28
C ASP A 210 13.85 -26.82 -20.91
#